data_AF-A0A838NT91-F1
#
_entry.id   AF-A0A838NT91-F1
#
_cell.length_a   1.000
_cell.length_b   1.000
_cell.length_c   1.000
_cell.angle_alpha   90.00
_cell.angle_beta   90.00
_cell.angle_gamma   90.00
#
_symmetry.space_group_name_H-M   'P 1'
#
loop_
_entity.id
_entity.type
_entity.pdbx_description
1 polymer ?
#
loop_
_entity_poly.entity_id
_entity_poly.type
_entity_poly.pdbx_seq_one_letter_code
_entity_poly.pdbx_strand_id
1 'polypeptide(L)'
;MAEWIGQDLERLRKFRGLRREDVAAQLAVPVSPSTIRNIEHDVHYNVSVELLRQIAAVLGADVRVTVEVRAETEAAEEAPAGGRIVGNDYFIRYIRARYPDCPLTNSQIGRRMWSFAESHGAHLVTERKQISRAVAEAGSSAGHRFPTTAAEYEVREKDFAALERFADRLGRAYSDGKGGVLVPAG
;
A
#
# COMPACT_ATOMS: atom_id res chain seq x y z
N MET A 1 -23.49 -11.59 -5.52
CA MET A 1 -22.07 -11.24 -5.72
C MET A 1 -22.04 -9.87 -6.37
N ALA A 2 -21.33 -8.90 -5.81
CA ALA A 2 -21.18 -7.60 -6.49
C ALA A 2 -20.39 -7.86 -7.79
N GLU A 3 -20.99 -7.54 -8.94
CA GLU A 3 -20.29 -7.64 -10.22
C GLU A 3 -19.08 -6.69 -10.21
N TRP A 4 -17.92 -7.21 -10.61
CA TRP A 4 -16.69 -6.43 -10.68
C TRP A 4 -16.83 -5.36 -11.77
N ILE A 5 -16.46 -4.12 -11.45
CA ILE A 5 -16.59 -2.98 -12.37
C ILE A 5 -15.89 -3.21 -13.72
N GLY A 6 -14.80 -3.99 -13.76
CA GLY A 6 -14.12 -4.32 -15.02
C GLY A 6 -14.97 -5.13 -16.00
N GLN A 7 -15.89 -5.97 -15.51
CA GLN A 7 -16.82 -6.70 -16.38
C GLN A 7 -17.83 -5.75 -17.02
N ASP A 8 -18.31 -4.76 -16.28
CA ASP A 8 -19.23 -3.75 -16.80
C ASP A 8 -18.54 -2.85 -17.83
N LEU A 9 -17.28 -2.47 -17.57
CA LEU A 9 -16.46 -1.75 -18.55
C LEU A 9 -16.25 -2.57 -19.83
N GLU A 10 -15.97 -3.87 -19.71
CA GLU A 10 -15.81 -4.74 -20.88
C GLU A 10 -17.12 -4.85 -21.69
N ARG A 11 -18.26 -5.06 -21.01
CA ARG A 11 -19.58 -5.14 -21.63
C ARG A 11 -19.91 -3.82 -22.34
N LEU A 12 -19.70 -2.68 -21.70
CA LEU A 12 -19.92 -1.35 -22.28
C LEU A 12 -19.02 -1.10 -23.49
N ARG A 13 -17.72 -1.43 -23.38
CA ARG A 13 -16.79 -1.29 -24.51
C ARG A 13 -17.24 -2.12 -25.71
N LYS A 14 -17.58 -3.39 -25.48
CA LYS A 14 -18.10 -4.29 -26.53
C LYS A 14 -19.40 -3.76 -27.13
N PHE A 15 -20.32 -3.27 -26.30
CA PHE A 15 -21.57 -2.67 -26.75
C PHE A 15 -21.35 -1.44 -27.64
N ARG A 16 -20.32 -0.64 -27.35
CA ARG A 16 -19.91 0.52 -28.16
C ARG A 16 -19.10 0.13 -29.41
N GLY A 17 -18.80 -1.15 -29.61
CA GLY A 17 -17.98 -1.62 -30.74
C GLY A 17 -16.52 -1.17 -30.68
N LEU A 18 -16.05 -0.71 -29.52
CA LEU A 18 -14.69 -0.20 -29.36
C LEU A 18 -13.72 -1.34 -29.06
N ARG A 19 -12.54 -1.28 -29.67
CA ARG A 19 -11.44 -2.15 -29.26
C ARG A 19 -10.73 -1.56 -28.05
N ARG A 20 -9.90 -2.36 -27.39
CA ARG A 20 -9.12 -1.90 -26.22
C ARG A 20 -8.13 -0.82 -26.62
N GLU A 21 -7.59 -0.93 -27.83
CA GLU A 21 -6.69 0.04 -28.44
C GLU A 21 -7.37 1.40 -28.61
N ASP A 22 -8.63 1.41 -29.04
CA ASP A 22 -9.40 2.65 -29.26
C ASP A 22 -9.66 3.36 -27.93
N VAL A 23 -10.06 2.62 -26.90
CA VAL A 23 -10.27 3.17 -25.56
C VAL A 23 -8.97 3.73 -25.00
N ALA A 24 -7.88 2.95 -25.08
CA ALA A 24 -6.58 3.34 -24.54
C ALA A 24 -6.01 4.61 -25.19
N ALA A 25 -6.25 4.80 -26.48
CA ALA A 25 -5.78 5.96 -27.25
C ALA A 25 -6.62 7.23 -27.01
N GLN A 26 -7.90 7.07 -26.65
CA GLN A 26 -8.83 8.20 -26.43
C GLN A 26 -8.79 8.78 -25.01
N LEU A 27 -8.02 8.18 -24.10
CA LEU A 27 -7.81 8.74 -22.77
C LEU A 27 -6.99 10.03 -22.84
N ALA A 28 -7.21 10.94 -21.88
CA ALA A 28 -6.45 12.17 -21.76
C ALA A 28 -4.94 11.92 -21.60
N VAL A 29 -4.58 10.86 -20.89
CA VAL A 29 -3.23 10.28 -20.87
C VAL A 29 -3.32 8.87 -21.46
N PRO A 30 -2.80 8.64 -22.68
CA PRO A 30 -2.87 7.33 -23.31
C PRO A 30 -2.18 6.26 -22.46
N VAL A 31 -2.82 5.10 -22.37
CA VAL A 31 -2.28 3.91 -21.70
C VAL A 31 -2.04 2.80 -22.72
N SER A 32 -1.43 1.69 -22.30
CA SER A 32 -1.32 0.53 -23.18
C SER A 32 -2.66 -0.23 -23.25
N PRO A 33 -2.98 -0.90 -24.38
CA PRO A 33 -4.16 -1.77 -24.47
C PRO A 33 -4.16 -2.90 -23.43
N SER A 34 -2.97 -3.30 -22.96
CA SER A 34 -2.80 -4.26 -21.87
C SER A 34 -3.30 -3.72 -20.53
N THR A 35 -3.17 -2.42 -20.26
CA THR A 35 -3.76 -1.80 -19.06
C THR A 35 -5.29 -1.92 -19.08
N ILE A 36 -5.93 -1.64 -20.22
CA ILE A 36 -7.39 -1.81 -20.37
C ILE A 36 -7.80 -3.28 -20.16
N ARG A 37 -7.05 -4.23 -20.74
CA ARG A 37 -7.29 -5.67 -20.52
C ARG A 37 -7.19 -6.05 -19.05
N ASN A 38 -6.18 -5.56 -18.33
CA ASN A 38 -5.98 -5.90 -16.92
C ASN A 38 -7.13 -5.34 -16.06
N ILE A 39 -7.57 -4.10 -16.30
CA ILE A 39 -8.74 -3.53 -15.61
C ILE A 39 -10.00 -4.37 -15.84
N GLU A 40 -10.22 -4.83 -17.07
CA GLU A 40 -11.38 -5.65 -17.43
C GLU A 40 -11.37 -7.06 -16.81
N HIS A 41 -10.20 -7.71 -16.74
CA HIS A 41 -10.08 -9.15 -16.44
C HIS A 41 -9.51 -9.47 -15.05
N ASP A 42 -8.77 -8.56 -14.43
CA ASP A 42 -8.13 -8.77 -13.13
C ASP A 42 -8.83 -7.96 -12.04
N VAL A 43 -9.56 -8.68 -11.18
CA VAL A 43 -10.33 -8.13 -10.05
C VAL A 43 -9.44 -7.47 -8.99
N HIS A 44 -8.15 -7.81 -8.97
CA HIS A 44 -7.17 -7.27 -8.04
C HIS A 44 -6.28 -6.20 -8.68
N TYR A 45 -6.54 -5.84 -9.94
CA TYR A 45 -5.78 -4.81 -10.61
C TYR A 45 -6.01 -3.46 -9.94
N ASN A 46 -4.95 -2.90 -9.37
CA ASN A 46 -5.02 -1.59 -8.73
C ASN A 46 -5.17 -0.51 -9.80
N VAL A 47 -6.35 0.09 -9.87
CA VAL A 47 -6.71 1.13 -10.82
C VAL A 47 -7.10 2.39 -10.06
N SER A 48 -6.61 3.55 -10.51
CA SER A 48 -6.99 4.82 -9.90
C SER A 48 -8.43 5.17 -10.24
N VAL A 49 -9.13 5.81 -9.28
CA VAL A 49 -10.50 6.32 -9.50
C VAL A 49 -10.55 7.29 -10.68
N GLU A 50 -9.50 8.08 -10.85
CA GLU A 50 -9.36 9.01 -11.97
C GLU A 50 -9.31 8.28 -13.31
N LEU A 51 -8.52 7.21 -13.42
CA LEU A 51 -8.45 6.43 -14.65
C LEU A 51 -9.77 5.73 -14.96
N LEU A 52 -10.47 5.20 -13.94
CA LEU A 52 -11.81 4.63 -14.12
C LEU A 52 -12.81 5.66 -14.67
N ARG A 53 -12.77 6.90 -14.16
CA ARG A 53 -13.62 7.99 -14.67
C ARG A 53 -13.30 8.34 -16.12
N GLN A 54 -12.03 8.40 -16.49
CA GLN A 54 -11.61 8.68 -17.87
C GLN A 54 -12.07 7.58 -18.82
N ILE A 55 -11.90 6.30 -18.45
CA ILE A 55 -12.38 5.17 -19.24
C ILE A 55 -13.90 5.22 -19.39
N ALA A 56 -14.64 5.43 -18.30
CA ALA A 56 -16.09 5.55 -18.36
C ALA A 56 -16.54 6.70 -19.27
N ALA A 57 -15.89 7.86 -19.19
CA ALA A 57 -16.19 9.00 -20.06
C ALA A 57 -15.99 8.65 -21.55
N VAL A 58 -14.90 7.95 -21.91
CA VAL A 58 -14.67 7.45 -23.29
C VAL A 58 -15.76 6.45 -23.70
N LEU A 59 -16.24 5.63 -22.77
CA LEU A 59 -17.34 4.69 -23.00
C LEU A 59 -18.74 5.36 -22.95
N GLY A 60 -18.79 6.67 -22.70
CA GLY A 60 -20.02 7.44 -22.55
C GLY A 60 -20.86 7.01 -21.35
N ALA A 61 -20.22 6.76 -20.22
CA ALA A 61 -20.80 6.36 -18.94
C ALA A 61 -20.26 7.24 -17.80
N ASP A 62 -21.01 7.30 -16.70
CA ASP A 62 -20.62 8.01 -15.48
C ASP A 62 -20.23 7.02 -14.36
N VAL A 63 -19.12 7.29 -13.67
CA VAL A 63 -18.70 6.51 -12.49
C VAL A 63 -19.20 7.20 -11.23
N ARG A 64 -20.05 6.51 -10.46
CA ARG A 64 -20.43 6.92 -9.11
C ARG A 64 -19.59 6.16 -8.11
N VAL A 65 -18.87 6.90 -7.26
CA VAL A 65 -18.04 6.35 -6.20
C VAL A 65 -18.72 6.64 -4.87
N THR A 66 -19.14 5.58 -4.17
CA THR A 66 -19.60 5.67 -2.80
C THR A 66 -18.47 5.22 -1.90
N VAL A 67 -18.10 6.06 -0.94
CA VAL A 67 -17.15 5.68 0.11
C VAL A 67 -17.97 5.18 1.28
N GLU A 68 -17.95 3.88 1.51
CA GLU A 68 -18.52 3.29 2.71
C GLU A 68 -17.42 3.25 3.77
N VAL A 69 -17.67 3.89 4.91
CA VAL A 69 -16.91 3.59 6.11
C VAL A 69 -17.37 2.20 6.53
N ARG A 70 -16.59 1.18 6.18
CA ARG A 70 -16.70 -0.10 6.87
C ARG A 70 -16.27 0.18 8.30
N ALA A 71 -17.23 0.43 9.19
CA ALA A 71 -17.03 0.02 10.57
C ALA A 71 -16.69 -1.47 10.47
N GLU A 72 -15.49 -1.85 10.86
CA GLU A 72 -15.07 -3.25 10.98
C GLU A 72 -16.08 -3.96 11.87
N THR A 73 -17.14 -4.45 11.25
CA THR A 73 -18.10 -5.37 11.84
C THR A 73 -17.84 -6.65 11.08
N GLU A 74 -16.67 -7.23 11.34
CA GLU A 74 -16.47 -8.64 11.04
C GLU A 74 -17.51 -9.38 11.84
N ALA A 75 -18.40 -10.07 11.12
CA ALA A 75 -19.31 -11.02 11.70
C ALA A 75 -18.49 -11.99 12.55
N ALA A 76 -18.90 -12.09 13.82
CA ALA A 76 -18.44 -13.08 14.76
C ALA A 76 -18.79 -14.49 14.27
N GLU A 77 -17.95 -15.06 13.41
CA GLU A 77 -17.54 -16.43 13.59
C GLU A 77 -16.30 -16.39 14.49
N GLU A 78 -16.30 -17.19 15.56
CA GLU A 78 -15.31 -17.17 16.63
C GLU A 78 -13.86 -17.26 16.10
N ALA A 79 -13.24 -16.12 15.82
CA ALA A 79 -11.84 -16.02 15.39
C ALA A 79 -10.95 -15.81 16.63
N PRO A 80 -9.89 -16.62 16.83
CA PRO A 80 -9.03 -16.51 18.00
C PRO A 80 -8.11 -15.28 17.87
N ALA A 81 -8.24 -14.32 18.78
CA ALA A 81 -7.30 -13.23 19.07
C ALA A 81 -6.69 -12.51 17.85
N GLY A 82 -7.45 -11.59 17.24
CA GLY A 82 -7.12 -10.87 16.00
C GLY A 82 -5.74 -10.21 15.91
N GLY A 83 -5.09 -10.45 14.77
CA GLY A 83 -3.89 -9.76 14.31
C GLY A 83 -4.23 -8.76 13.19
N ARG A 84 -3.54 -7.61 13.22
CA ARG A 84 -3.53 -6.56 12.19
C ARG A 84 -2.37 -6.80 11.24
N ILE A 85 -2.64 -6.80 9.93
CA ILE A 85 -1.60 -6.85 8.91
C ILE A 85 -0.98 -5.46 8.75
N VAL A 86 0.35 -5.38 8.83
CA VAL A 86 1.12 -4.14 8.73
C VAL A 86 2.22 -4.28 7.69
N GLY A 87 2.24 -3.36 6.74
CA GLY A 87 3.34 -3.24 5.77
C GLY A 87 4.61 -2.69 6.44
N ASN A 88 5.78 -3.18 6.01
CA ASN A 88 7.08 -2.72 6.50
C ASN A 88 7.31 -1.21 6.29
N ASP A 89 6.66 -0.61 5.30
CA ASP A 89 6.73 0.82 5.04
C ASP A 89 5.90 1.67 6.00
N TYR A 90 4.91 1.09 6.70
CA TYR A 90 4.08 1.82 7.67
C TYR A 90 4.92 2.53 8.72
N PHE A 91 5.77 1.78 9.44
CA PHE A 91 6.60 2.36 10.50
C PHE A 91 7.72 3.25 9.96
N ILE A 92 8.19 2.99 8.74
CA ILE A 92 9.16 3.87 8.06
C ILE A 92 8.51 5.23 7.78
N ARG A 93 7.30 5.26 7.21
CA ARG A 93 6.55 6.50 6.96
C ARG A 93 6.20 7.22 8.27
N TYR A 94 5.74 6.48 9.26
CA TYR A 94 5.44 6.99 10.61
C TYR A 94 6.64 7.75 11.20
N ILE A 95 7.83 7.12 11.19
CA ILE A 95 9.05 7.73 11.72
C ILE A 95 9.45 8.94 10.88
N ARG A 96 9.45 8.84 9.54
CA ARG A 96 9.87 9.95 8.66
C ARG A 96 8.97 11.18 8.76
N ALA A 97 7.67 10.98 8.99
CA ALA A 97 6.73 12.07 9.17
C ALA A 97 6.91 12.81 10.51
N ARG A 98 7.30 12.10 11.58
CA ARG A 98 7.39 12.66 12.94
C ARG A 98 8.80 13.03 13.38
N TYR A 99 9.81 12.38 12.83
CA TYR A 99 11.23 12.53 13.16
C TYR A 99 12.05 12.64 11.87
N PRO A 100 11.96 13.79 11.16
CA PRO A 100 12.64 13.99 9.88
C PRO A 100 14.17 13.84 10.00
N ASP A 101 14.74 14.21 11.14
CA ASP A 101 16.18 14.14 11.41
C ASP A 101 16.65 12.76 11.91
N CYS A 102 15.78 11.75 11.90
CA CYS A 102 16.14 10.40 12.35
C CYS A 102 17.31 9.85 11.50
N PRO A 103 18.47 9.56 12.12
CA PRO A 103 19.69 9.17 11.39
C PRO A 103 19.67 7.71 10.91
N LEU A 104 18.70 6.90 11.33
CA LEU A 104 18.57 5.51 10.89
C LEU A 104 18.15 5.47 9.43
N THR A 105 18.75 4.59 8.64
CA THR A 105 18.30 4.29 7.27
C THR A 105 16.99 3.48 7.27
N ASN A 106 16.23 3.52 6.18
CA ASN A 106 14.98 2.75 6.05
C ASN A 106 15.19 1.25 6.28
N SER A 107 16.32 0.71 5.82
CA SER A 107 16.70 -0.70 6.05
C SER A 107 16.98 -1.00 7.52
N GLN A 108 17.61 -0.07 8.25
CA GLN A 108 17.83 -0.21 9.70
C GLN A 108 16.51 -0.12 10.49
N ILE A 109 15.63 0.81 10.12
CA ILE A 109 14.29 0.93 10.70
C ILE A 109 13.51 -0.37 10.49
N GLY A 110 13.37 -0.82 9.24
CA GLY A 110 12.60 -2.03 8.92
C GLY A 110 13.14 -3.28 9.63
N ARG A 111 14.48 -3.44 9.70
CA ARG A 111 15.10 -4.57 10.42
C ARG A 111 14.79 -4.53 11.92
N ARG A 112 14.92 -3.36 12.57
CA ARG A 112 14.68 -3.22 14.00
C ARG A 112 13.20 -3.38 14.34
N MET A 113 12.30 -2.80 13.55
CA MET A 113 10.85 -2.97 13.70
C MET A 113 10.45 -4.44 13.56
N TRP A 114 10.97 -5.14 12.54
CA TRP A 114 10.73 -6.57 12.37
C TRP A 114 11.17 -7.37 13.60
N SER A 115 12.42 -7.21 14.06
CA SER A 115 12.92 -7.95 15.23
C SER A 115 12.09 -7.70 16.49
N PHE A 116 11.58 -6.47 16.67
CA PHE A 116 10.69 -6.16 17.78
C PHE A 116 9.30 -6.77 17.59
N ALA A 117 8.71 -6.71 16.40
CA ALA A 117 7.41 -7.31 16.11
C ALA A 117 7.45 -8.84 16.30
N GLU A 118 8.48 -9.48 15.76
CA GLU A 118 8.73 -10.93 15.87
C GLU A 118 8.82 -11.37 17.34
N SER A 119 9.52 -10.62 18.20
CA SER A 119 9.60 -10.94 19.63
C SER A 119 8.27 -10.77 20.38
N HIS A 120 7.30 -10.06 19.79
CA HIS A 120 5.94 -9.89 20.31
C HIS A 120 4.93 -10.85 19.65
N GLY A 121 5.42 -11.83 18.87
CA GLY A 121 4.61 -12.86 18.23
C GLY A 121 4.00 -12.43 16.91
N ALA A 122 4.62 -11.50 16.20
CA ALA A 122 4.25 -11.19 14.82
C ALA A 122 4.73 -12.28 13.85
N HIS A 123 3.97 -12.50 12.78
CA HIS A 123 4.28 -13.49 11.75
C HIS A 123 4.37 -12.82 10.37
N LEU A 124 5.25 -13.31 9.50
CA LEU A 124 5.36 -12.85 8.12
C LEU A 124 4.17 -13.37 7.30
N VAL A 125 3.40 -12.46 6.70
CA VAL A 125 2.23 -12.79 5.86
C VAL A 125 2.63 -12.91 4.39
N THR A 126 3.53 -12.03 3.95
CA THR A 126 4.03 -11.99 2.57
C THR A 126 5.55 -11.89 2.58
N GLU A 127 6.23 -12.82 1.88
CA GLU A 127 7.70 -12.82 1.74
C GLU A 127 8.23 -11.51 1.13
N ARG A 128 9.47 -11.17 1.48
CA ARG A 128 10.18 -9.98 0.96
C ARG A 128 10.25 -10.02 -0.56
N LYS A 129 9.39 -9.27 -1.25
CA LYS A 129 9.52 -9.03 -2.69
C LYS A 129 10.30 -7.73 -2.91
N GLN A 130 11.36 -7.80 -3.72
CA GLN A 130 12.04 -6.59 -4.19
C GLN A 130 11.03 -5.74 -4.98
N ILE A 131 10.88 -4.48 -4.57
CA ILE A 131 10.02 -3.55 -5.29
C ILE A 131 10.83 -3.05 -6.49
N SER A 132 10.28 -3.18 -7.70
CA SER A 132 10.91 -2.64 -8.90
C SER A 132 11.06 -1.12 -8.77
N ARG A 133 12.20 -0.60 -9.20
CA ARG A 133 12.58 0.83 -9.07
C ARG A 133 11.52 1.80 -9.60
N ALA A 134 10.75 1.39 -10.62
CA ALA A 134 9.66 2.18 -11.20
C ALA A 134 8.48 2.41 -10.23
N VAL A 135 8.16 1.45 -9.34
CA VAL A 135 7.08 1.59 -8.35
C VAL A 135 7.55 2.42 -7.14
N ALA A 136 8.84 2.34 -6.79
CA ALA A 136 9.45 3.16 -5.76
C ALA A 136 9.50 4.66 -6.13
N GLU A 137 9.64 4.97 -7.42
CA GLU A 137 9.63 6.34 -7.94
C GLU A 137 8.21 6.89 -8.15
N ALA A 138 7.27 6.08 -8.64
CA ALA A 138 5.88 6.50 -8.86
C ALA A 138 5.08 6.78 -7.55
N GLY A 139 5.48 6.16 -6.43
CA GLY A 139 4.88 6.43 -5.12
C GLY A 139 5.43 7.65 -4.39
N SER A 140 6.57 8.23 -4.82
CA SER A 140 7.28 9.34 -4.16
C SER A 140 6.54 10.66 -4.30
N SER A 141 5.43 10.80 -3.58
CA SER A 141 4.90 12.10 -3.19
C SER A 141 5.72 12.59 -1.99
N ALA A 142 6.41 13.72 -2.19
CA ALA A 142 7.19 14.46 -1.20
C ALA A 142 8.37 13.70 -0.55
N GLY A 143 9.55 13.76 -1.17
CA GLY A 143 10.86 13.75 -0.49
C GLY A 143 11.32 12.47 0.23
N HIS A 144 10.46 11.46 0.40
CA HIS A 144 10.78 10.25 1.16
C HIS A 144 10.98 9.06 0.22
N ARG A 145 12.25 8.63 0.06
CA ARG A 145 12.59 7.40 -0.67
C ARG A 145 11.82 6.21 -0.08
N PHE A 146 11.02 5.54 -0.91
CA PHE A 146 10.36 4.30 -0.56
C PHE A 146 11.39 3.21 -0.19
N PRO A 147 11.06 2.30 0.75
CA PRO A 147 11.91 1.14 1.00
C PRO A 147 12.01 0.27 -0.26
N THR A 148 13.19 -0.29 -0.50
CA THR A 148 13.51 -1.14 -1.68
C THR A 148 12.84 -2.51 -1.63
N THR A 149 12.25 -2.88 -0.48
CA THR A 149 11.58 -4.17 -0.25
C THR A 149 10.26 -3.96 0.48
N ALA A 150 9.19 -4.56 -0.07
CA ALA A 150 7.90 -4.68 0.60
C ALA A 150 7.87 -6.02 1.34
N ALA A 151 7.45 -5.98 2.60
CA ALA A 151 7.13 -7.16 3.40
C ALA A 151 5.93 -6.79 4.26
N GLU A 152 5.03 -7.74 4.49
CA GLU A 152 3.86 -7.56 5.34
C GLU A 152 3.96 -8.54 6.49
N TYR A 153 3.64 -8.04 7.69
CA TYR A 153 3.65 -8.83 8.89
C TYR A 153 2.36 -8.64 9.66
N GLU A 154 1.79 -9.76 10.12
CA GLU A 154 0.63 -9.80 11.00
C GLU A 154 1.10 -9.60 12.42
N VAL A 155 0.56 -8.57 13.06
CA VAL A 155 0.88 -8.15 14.41
C VAL A 155 -0.38 -8.25 15.24
N ARG A 156 -0.32 -8.81 16.44
CA ARG A 156 -1.47 -8.80 17.35
C ARG A 156 -1.90 -7.38 17.69
N GLU A 157 -3.20 -7.11 17.67
CA GLU A 157 -3.71 -5.75 17.89
C GLU A 157 -3.25 -5.15 19.24
N LYS A 158 -3.21 -5.98 20.29
CA LYS A 158 -2.73 -5.59 21.62
C LYS A 158 -1.28 -5.09 21.65
N ASP A 159 -0.45 -5.55 20.71
CA ASP A 159 0.99 -5.26 20.67
C ASP A 159 1.29 -4.06 19.76
N PHE A 160 0.29 -3.55 19.03
CA PHE A 160 0.44 -2.43 18.10
C PHE A 160 0.87 -1.14 18.80
N ALA A 161 0.29 -0.83 19.96
CA ALA A 161 0.69 0.33 20.75
C ALA A 161 2.15 0.23 21.24
N ALA A 162 2.65 -0.98 21.52
CA ALA A 162 4.04 -1.20 21.90
C ALA A 162 4.99 -0.97 20.71
N LEU A 163 4.56 -1.36 19.50
CA LEU A 163 5.29 -1.11 18.26
C LEU A 163 5.37 0.37 17.91
N GLU A 164 4.29 1.14 18.06
CA GLU A 164 4.34 2.59 17.84
C GLU A 164 5.28 3.28 18.83
N ARG A 165 5.24 2.92 20.13
CA ARG A 165 6.19 3.44 21.12
C ARG A 165 7.63 3.07 20.77
N PHE A 166 7.86 1.86 20.26
CA PHE A 166 9.17 1.46 19.78
C PHE A 166 9.60 2.25 18.54
N ALA A 167 8.70 2.50 17.61
CA ALA A 167 8.94 3.35 16.45
C ALA A 167 9.29 4.79 16.88
N ASP A 168 8.60 5.35 17.87
CA ASP A 168 8.93 6.66 18.45
C ASP A 168 10.33 6.67 19.07
N ARG A 169 10.73 5.60 19.77
CA ARG A 169 12.11 5.46 20.28
C ARG A 169 13.14 5.43 19.15
N LEU A 170 12.88 4.67 18.09
CA LEU A 170 13.74 4.65 16.90
C LEU A 170 13.82 6.01 16.21
N GLY A 171 12.71 6.75 16.16
CA GLY A 171 12.66 8.10 15.60
C GLY A 171 13.54 9.09 16.35
N ARG A 172 13.68 8.93 17.67
CA ARG A 172 14.56 9.73 18.54
C ARG A 172 16.01 9.25 18.58
N ALA A 173 16.39 8.34 17.69
CA ALA A 173 17.78 7.91 17.59
C ALA A 173 18.70 9.10 17.26
N TYR A 174 19.93 9.05 17.78
CA TYR A 174 20.93 10.10 17.58
C TYR A 174 22.28 9.48 17.22
N SER A 175 23.10 10.24 16.50
CA SER A 175 24.46 9.78 16.17
C SER A 175 25.36 9.82 17.42
N ASP A 176 26.22 8.82 17.57
CA ASP A 176 27.24 8.79 18.62
C ASP A 176 28.51 9.60 18.27
N GLY A 177 28.52 10.28 17.12
CA GLY A 177 29.67 11.05 16.62
C GLY A 177 30.84 10.20 16.12
N LYS A 178 30.74 8.86 16.17
CA LYS A 178 31.76 7.89 15.72
C LYS A 178 31.27 7.01 14.55
N GLY A 179 30.17 7.42 13.91
CA GLY A 179 29.55 6.69 12.81
C GLY A 179 28.51 5.64 13.26
N GLY A 180 28.28 5.50 14.56
CA GLY A 180 27.20 4.71 15.13
C GLY A 180 25.93 5.52 15.38
N VAL A 181 24.82 4.81 15.54
CA VAL A 181 23.52 5.39 15.87
C VAL A 181 22.97 4.72 17.11
N LEU A 182 22.79 5.53 18.16
CA LEU A 182 22.26 5.12 19.44
C LEU A 182 20.75 5.40 19.50
N VAL A 183 20.04 4.53 20.21
CA VAL A 183 18.60 4.69 20.50
C VAL A 183 18.48 4.98 21.99
N PRO A 184 17.73 6.02 22.39
CA PRO A 184 17.48 6.29 23.80
C PRO A 184 16.92 5.05 24.52
N ALA A 185 17.45 4.75 25.71
CA ALA A 185 16.82 3.80 26.61
C ALA A 185 15.43 4.35 27.00
N GLY A 186 14.41 3.49 26.92
CA GLY A 186 13.04 3.83 27.29
C GLY A 186 12.81 3.69 28.78
#